data_AF-A0A392SRL9-F1
#
_entry.id   AF-A0A392SRL9-F1
#
_cell.length_a   1.000
_cell.length_b   1.000
_cell.length_c   1.000
_cell.angle_alpha   90.00
_cell.angle_beta   90.00
_cell.angle_gamma   90.00
#
_symmetry.space_group_name_H-M   'P 1'
#
loop_
_entity.id
_entity.type
_entity.pdbx_description
1 polymer ?
#
loop_
_entity_poly.entity_id
_entity_poly.type
_entity_poly.pdbx_seq_one_letter_code
_entity_poly.pdbx_strand_id
1 'polypeptide(L)' 'MGHALEPGRVTFDEKMTIRKTVEDANIPFTYISANCFAAYFVGNLSQMGTLFPPRDKVVLYGDGNVK' A
#
# COMPACT_ATOMS: atom_id res chain seq x y z
N MET A 1 10.71 -4.30 3.98
CA MET A 1 10.15 -3.07 3.37
C MET A 1 11.20 -1.95 3.27
N GLY A 2 12.44 -2.28 2.90
CA GLY A 2 13.60 -1.39 3.11
C GLY A 2 13.72 -0.19 2.17
N HIS A 3 12.94 -0.15 1.08
CA HIS A 3 12.95 0.95 0.10
C HIS A 3 11.80 1.95 0.30
N ALA A 4 11.02 1.80 1.36
CA ALA A 4 9.93 2.72 1.65
C ALA A 4 10.47 4.08 2.12
N LEU A 5 9.82 5.15 1.67
CA LEU A 5 10.14 6.52 2.05
C LEU A 5 9.22 7.00 3.18
N GLU A 6 9.71 7.95 3.97
CA GLU A 6 8.88 8.66 4.95
C GLU A 6 7.87 9.57 4.24
N PRO A 7 6.62 9.70 4.76
CA PRO A 7 6.09 9.09 5.98
C PRO A 7 5.51 7.67 5.80
N GLY A 8 5.45 7.16 4.57
CA GLY A 8 4.80 5.86 4.28
C GLY A 8 5.46 4.67 4.97
N ARG A 9 6.77 4.76 5.21
CA ARG A 9 7.56 3.75 5.92
C ARG A 9 7.12 3.49 7.36
N VAL A 10 6.61 4.48 8.09
CA VAL A 10 6.18 4.30 9.48
C VAL A 10 5.22 3.13 9.63
N THR A 11 4.20 3.07 8.79
CA THR A 11 3.18 2.00 8.84
C THR A 11 3.74 0.60 8.54
N PHE A 12 4.84 0.53 7.80
CA PHE A 12 5.53 -0.72 7.50
C PHE A 12 6.35 -1.19 8.69
N ASP A 13 7.06 -0.28 9.34
CA ASP A 13 7.86 -0.58 10.53
C ASP A 13 6.95 -1.04 11.69
N GLU A 14 5.80 -0.38 11.89
CA GLU A 14 4.77 -0.80 12.86
C GLU A 14 4.24 -2.22 12.59
N LYS A 15 3.92 -2.54 11.33
CA LYS A 15 3.49 -3.90 10.94
C LYS A 15 4.59 -4.93 11.21
N MET A 16 5.85 -4.59 10.97
CA MET A 16 6.97 -5.48 11.23
C MET A 16 7.17 -5.76 12.72
N THR A 17 6.91 -4.79 13.61
CA THR A 17 6.90 -5.02 15.06
C THR A 17 5.89 -6.09 15.44
N ILE A 18 4.65 -6.01 14.92
CA ILE A 18 3.62 -7.01 15.19
C ILE A 18 4.01 -8.38 14.66
N ARG A 19 4.55 -8.46 13.44
CA ARG A 19 4.99 -9.74 12.85
C ARG A 19 6.02 -10.42 13.73
N LYS A 20 7.02 -9.66 14.20
CA LYS A 20 8.06 -10.17 15.10
C LYS A 20 7.45 -10.68 16.41
N THR A 21 6.53 -9.93 17.02
CA THR A 21 5.86 -10.36 18.27
C THR A 21 5.05 -11.64 18.09
N VAL A 22 4.34 -11.80 16.97
CA VAL A 22 3.57 -13.01 16.66
C VAL A 22 4.48 -14.22 16.47
N GLU A 23 5.62 -14.03 15.79
CA GLU A 23 6.66 -15.04 15.58
C GLU A 23 7.33 -15.46 16.90
N ASP A 24 7.78 -14.50 17.70
CA ASP A 24 8.41 -14.74 19.02
C ASP A 24 7.47 -15.48 19.99
N ALA A 25 6.16 -15.26 19.86
CA ALA A 25 5.14 -15.93 20.64
C ALA A 25 4.76 -17.34 20.13
N ASN A 26 5.32 -17.80 19.01
CA ASN A 26 5.00 -19.09 18.36
C ASN A 26 3.50 -19.29 18.06
N ILE A 27 2.78 -18.21 17.75
CA ILE A 27 1.36 -18.28 17.35
C ILE A 27 1.29 -18.76 15.89
N PRO A 28 0.41 -19.70 15.51
CA PRO A 28 0.21 -20.02 14.10
C PRO A 28 -0.42 -18.86 13.33
N PHE A 29 0.19 -18.43 12.22
CA PHE A 29 -0.29 -17.27 11.44
C PHE A 29 -0.14 -17.44 9.93
N THR A 30 -0.75 -16.52 9.18
CA THR A 30 -0.47 -16.29 7.77
C THR A 30 -0.55 -14.81 7.48
N TYR A 31 0.51 -14.22 6.93
CA TYR A 31 0.51 -12.81 6.52
C TYR A 31 -0.02 -12.66 5.10
N ILE A 32 -1.24 -12.14 4.96
CA ILE A 32 -1.85 -11.88 3.66
C ILE A 32 -1.42 -10.48 3.18
N SER A 33 -0.68 -10.43 2.06
CA SER A 33 -0.38 -9.18 1.36
C SER A 33 -1.35 -8.99 0.20
N ALA A 34 -2.45 -8.27 0.43
CA ALA A 34 -3.52 -8.07 -0.55
C ALA A 34 -3.27 -6.91 -1.53
N ASN A 35 -2.13 -6.21 -1.41
CA ASN A 35 -1.72 -5.11 -2.29
C ASN A 35 -2.77 -3.99 -2.43
N CYS A 36 -3.09 -3.60 -3.65
CA CYS A 36 -3.92 -2.44 -3.99
C CYS A 36 -5.39 -2.82 -4.14
N PHE A 37 -6.26 -2.31 -3.28
CA PHE A 37 -7.70 -2.57 -3.38
C PHE A 37 -8.33 -1.89 -4.61
N ALA A 38 -9.08 -2.65 -5.40
CA ALA A 38 -9.66 -2.19 -6.66
C ALA A 38 -10.48 -0.90 -6.52
N ALA A 39 -11.34 -0.81 -5.50
CA ALA A 39 -12.18 0.36 -5.25
C ALA A 39 -11.38 1.64 -4.91
N TYR A 40 -10.17 1.51 -4.36
CA TYR A 40 -9.32 2.63 -3.96
C TYR A 40 -8.29 3.03 -5.01
N PHE A 41 -7.75 2.07 -5.76
CA PHE A 41 -6.65 2.32 -6.71
C PHE A 41 -7.12 2.34 -8.16
N VAL A 42 -7.86 1.33 -8.61
CA VAL A 42 -8.38 1.30 -9.99
C VAL A 42 -9.61 2.20 -10.12
N GLY A 43 -10.46 2.24 -9.07
CA GLY A 43 -11.72 2.99 -9.07
C GLY A 43 -11.56 4.48 -9.36
N ASN A 44 -10.46 5.10 -8.94
CA ASN A 44 -10.16 6.51 -9.18
C ASN A 44 -8.90 6.74 -10.02
N LEU A 45 -8.29 5.69 -10.58
CA LEU A 45 -6.98 5.75 -11.26
C LEU A 45 -5.83 6.26 -10.37
N SER A 46 -5.84 5.89 -9.08
CA SER A 46 -4.86 6.25 -8.05
C SER A 46 -4.74 7.77 -7.80
N GLN A 47 -5.83 8.50 -8.04
CA GLN A 47 -5.85 9.96 -7.88
C GLN A 47 -6.25 10.37 -6.47
N MET A 48 -5.58 11.40 -5.94
CA MET A 48 -5.94 11.94 -4.62
C MET A 48 -7.25 12.73 -4.69
N GLY A 49 -8.07 12.63 -3.65
CA GLY A 49 -9.26 13.47 -3.44
C GLY A 49 -10.56 12.99 -4.09
N THR A 50 -10.58 11.87 -4.80
CA THR A 50 -11.78 11.26 -5.38
C THR A 50 -11.73 9.74 -5.30
N LEU A 51 -12.90 9.09 -5.21
CA LEU A 51 -13.03 7.62 -5.38
C LEU A 51 -13.52 7.23 -6.78
N PHE A 52 -13.91 8.21 -7.59
CA PHE A 52 -14.36 8.04 -8.98
C PHE A 52 -13.26 8.47 -9.95
N PRO A 53 -13.21 7.89 -11.16
CA PRO A 53 -12.17 8.22 -12.11
C PRO A 53 -12.39 9.64 -12.64
N PRO A 54 -11.34 10.48 -12.71
CA PRO A 54 -11.47 11.80 -13.32
C PRO A 54 -11.76 11.66 -14.82
N ARG A 55 -12.51 12.61 -15.38
CA ARG A 55 -12.92 12.58 -16.79
C ARG A 55 -12.07 13.46 -17.71
N ASP A 56 -11.42 14.48 -17.14
CA ASP A 56 -10.72 15.51 -17.93
C ASP A 56 -9.20 15.36 -17.92
N LYS A 57 -8.62 15.07 -16.74
CA LYS A 57 -7.16 15.00 -16.53
C LYS A 57 -6.80 13.94 -15.51
N VAL A 58 -5.61 13.36 -15.66
CA VAL A 58 -5.02 12.40 -14.73
C VAL A 58 -3.58 12.79 -14.43
N VAL A 59 -3.11 12.52 -13.21
CA VAL A 59 -1.70 12.65 -12.84
C VAL A 59 -1.05 11.28 -12.87
N LEU A 60 0.03 11.15 -13.65
CA LEU A 60 0.88 9.96 -13.65
C LEU A 60 2.01 10.15 -12.63
N TYR A 61 2.22 9.16 -11.77
CA TYR A 61 3.35 9.16 -10.84
C TYR A 61 4.57 8.54 -11.52
N GLY A 62 5.67 9.30 -11.60
CA GLY A 62 6.85 8.88 -12.36
C GLY A 62 6.56 8.84 -13.86
N ASP A 63 6.99 7.78 -14.54
CA ASP A 63 6.77 7.57 -15.97
C ASP A 63 5.56 6.67 -16.28
N GLY A 64 4.91 6.11 -15.25
CA GLY A 64 3.75 5.21 -15.38
C GLY A 64 4.07 3.80 -15.91
N ASN A 65 5.34 3.39 -15.98
CA ASN A 65 5.74 2.11 -16.59
C ASN A 65 6.19 1.03 -15.59
N VAL A 66 5.98 1.27 -14.28
CA VAL A 66 6.28 0.29 -13.23
C VAL A 66 5.32 -0.90 -13.34
N LYS A 67 5.87 -2.12 -13.34
CA LYS A 67 5.15 -3.39 -13.45
C LYS A 67 5.40 -4.27 -12.23
#